data_AF-A0A2V6T6T5-F1
#
_entry.id   AF-A0A2V6T6T5-F1
#
_cell.length_a   1.000
_cell.length_b   1.000
_cell.length_c   1.000
_cell.angle_alpha   90.00
_cell.angle_beta   90.00
_cell.angle_gamma   90.00
#
_symmetry.space_group_name_H-M   'P 1'
#
loop_
_entity.id
_entity.type
_entity.pdbx_description
1 polymer ?
#
loop_
_entity_poly.entity_id
_entity_poly.type
_entity_poly.pdbx_seq_one_letter_code
_entity_poly.pdbx_strand_id
1 'polypeptide(L)'
;MGTVKGIRRTFCGKEREAGFTLVELLIVILIVGILSAVALPLYLGYTKDARLAEAKALAGSAMTSLSGCVQVKGTGGNCVVSEVQQRIGLDTANTTYDGRWQMSTAQLTVSGTPPGLTGTITVSGIGGNATGISLAMFAETTGVSLRCDVTSATPPASTSSGISC
;
A
#
# COMPACT_ATOMS: atom_id res chain seq x y z
N MET A 1 76.03 -36.88 41.14
CA MET A 1 75.64 -35.98 40.04
C MET A 1 74.57 -36.71 39.23
N GLY A 2 73.28 -36.38 39.34
CA GLY A 2 72.61 -35.29 38.60
C GLY A 2 72.19 -35.84 37.22
N THR A 3 70.94 -35.87 36.79
CA THR A 3 70.00 -34.75 36.74
C THR A 3 68.53 -35.19 36.56
N VAL A 4 67.65 -34.27 36.94
CA VAL A 4 66.21 -34.39 37.19
C VAL A 4 65.35 -34.57 35.94
N LYS A 5 64.28 -35.34 36.12
CA LYS A 5 63.14 -35.62 35.26
C LYS A 5 62.38 -34.35 34.87
N GLY A 6 62.43 -33.95 33.60
CA GLY A 6 61.68 -32.82 33.04
C GLY A 6 60.31 -33.23 32.50
N ILE A 7 59.31 -33.30 33.37
CA ILE A 7 57.88 -33.39 32.96
C ILE A 7 57.45 -32.03 32.41
N ARG A 8 57.36 -31.91 31.08
CA ARG A 8 56.68 -30.77 30.45
C ARG A 8 55.19 -31.08 30.34
N ARG A 9 54.40 -30.56 31.29
CA ARG A 9 52.94 -30.48 31.15
C ARG A 9 52.64 -29.37 30.14
N THR A 10 52.39 -29.75 28.90
CA THR A 10 51.73 -28.88 27.92
C THR A 10 50.28 -28.69 28.39
N PHE A 11 49.98 -27.55 29.00
CA PHE A 11 48.61 -27.14 29.23
C PHE A 11 47.98 -26.85 27.86
N CYS A 12 47.23 -27.82 27.32
CA CYS A 12 46.22 -27.53 26.32
C CYS A 12 45.18 -26.65 27.01
N GLY A 13 45.18 -25.36 26.69
CA GLY A 13 44.14 -24.42 27.09
C GLY A 13 42.80 -24.99 26.63
N LYS A 14 42.00 -25.44 27.60
CA LYS A 14 40.64 -25.90 27.37
C LYS A 14 39.86 -24.64 27.03
N GLU A 15 39.69 -24.35 25.75
CA GLU A 15 38.76 -23.31 25.30
C GLU A 15 37.42 -23.64 25.96
N ARG A 16 36.99 -22.80 26.90
CA ARG A 16 35.70 -22.96 27.54
C ARG A 16 34.69 -22.53 26.49
N GLU A 17 34.13 -23.48 25.76
CA GLU A 17 32.91 -23.23 24.99
C GLU A 17 31.86 -22.72 25.99
N ALA A 18 31.66 -21.40 25.97
CA ALA A 18 30.55 -20.75 26.65
C ALA A 18 29.28 -21.08 25.87
N GLY A 19 28.68 -22.23 26.20
CA GLY A 19 27.39 -22.63 25.63
C GLY A 19 26.28 -21.68 26.08
N PHE A 20 25.37 -21.36 25.16
CA PHE A 20 24.17 -20.59 25.43
C PHE A 20 23.32 -21.30 26.50
N THR A 21 22.96 -20.62 27.58
CA THR A 21 22.17 -21.27 28.64
C THR A 21 20.72 -21.44 28.19
N LEU A 22 20.06 -22.54 28.60
CA LEU A 22 18.62 -22.73 28.37
C LEU A 22 17.79 -21.60 28.99
N VAL A 23 18.30 -20.98 30.05
CA VAL A 23 17.67 -19.83 30.71
C VAL A 23 17.78 -18.58 29.84
N GLU A 24 18.91 -18.32 29.19
CA GLU A 24 19.03 -17.23 28.21
C GLU A 24 18.05 -17.43 27.06
N LEU A 25 17.92 -18.64 26.54
CA LEU A 25 16.99 -18.91 25.43
C LEU A 25 15.54 -18.69 25.87
N LEU A 26 15.18 -19.08 27.09
CA LEU A 26 13.84 -18.89 27.65
C LEU A 26 13.49 -17.41 27.88
N ILE A 27 14.42 -16.61 28.39
CA ILE A 27 14.18 -15.18 28.60
C ILE A 27 14.07 -14.44 27.25
N VAL A 28 14.87 -14.82 26.25
CA VAL A 28 14.81 -14.21 24.91
C VAL A 28 13.46 -14.46 24.24
N ILE A 29 12.96 -15.70 24.25
CA ILE A 29 11.64 -15.99 23.66
C ILE A 29 10.51 -15.28 24.41
N LEU A 30 10.65 -15.08 25.72
CA LEU A 30 9.67 -14.35 26.53
C LEU A 30 9.61 -12.87 26.13
N ILE A 31 10.76 -12.22 26.00
CA ILE A 31 10.84 -10.81 25.60
C ILE A 31 10.35 -10.63 24.15
N VAL A 32 10.82 -11.47 23.22
CA VAL A 32 10.37 -11.43 21.82
C VAL A 32 8.87 -11.69 21.71
N GLY A 33 8.33 -12.58 22.54
CA GLY A 33 6.89 -12.84 22.64
C GLY A 33 6.10 -11.56 22.95
N ILE A 34 6.47 -10.83 23.99
CA ILE A 34 5.80 -9.58 24.39
C ILE A 34 5.90 -8.51 23.30
N LEU A 35 7.09 -8.32 22.72
CA LEU A 35 7.32 -7.34 21.66
C LEU A 35 6.50 -7.69 20.41
N SER A 36 6.46 -8.96 20.01
CA SER A 36 5.74 -9.42 18.82
C SER A 36 4.23 -9.22 18.92
N ALA A 37 3.65 -9.40 20.11
CA ALA A 37 2.22 -9.26 20.34
C ALA A 37 1.71 -7.83 20.05
N VAL A 38 2.54 -6.81 20.29
CA VAL A 38 2.20 -5.40 20.03
C VAL A 38 2.70 -4.95 18.65
N ALA A 39 3.89 -5.39 18.23
CA ALA A 39 4.51 -4.92 16.98
C ALA A 39 3.77 -5.41 15.73
N LEU A 40 3.29 -6.66 15.72
CA LEU A 40 2.61 -7.24 14.56
C LEU A 40 1.32 -6.51 14.14
N PRO A 41 0.33 -6.27 15.03
CA PRO A 41 -0.90 -5.60 14.63
C PRO A 41 -0.65 -4.16 14.14
N LEU A 42 0.31 -3.45 14.75
CA LEU A 42 0.69 -2.10 14.34
C LEU A 42 1.33 -2.10 12.95
N TYR A 43 2.28 -3.00 12.68
CA TYR A 43 2.93 -3.12 11.38
C TYR A 43 1.95 -3.43 10.25
N LEU A 44 0.96 -4.31 10.50
CA LEU A 44 -0.09 -4.62 9.54
C LEU A 44 -0.99 -3.40 9.24
N GLY A 45 -1.26 -2.56 10.22
CA GLY A 45 -1.98 -1.29 10.03
C GLY A 45 -1.20 -0.33 9.12
N TYR A 46 0.07 -0.06 9.44
CA TYR A 46 0.89 0.87 8.67
C TYR A 46 1.07 0.46 7.20
N THR A 47 1.24 -0.84 6.94
CA THR A 47 1.35 -1.32 5.56
C THR A 47 0.05 -1.16 4.78
N LYS A 48 -1.13 -1.30 5.43
CA LYS A 48 -2.43 -1.04 4.80
C LYS A 48 -2.63 0.44 4.50
N ASP A 49 -2.29 1.31 5.46
CA ASP A 49 -2.40 2.76 5.28
C ASP A 49 -1.46 3.27 4.18
N ALA A 50 -0.25 2.73 4.09
CA ALA A 50 0.70 3.04 3.02
C ALA A 50 0.15 2.64 1.64
N ARG A 51 -0.40 1.43 1.50
CA ARG A 51 -1.04 0.97 0.26
C ARG A 51 -2.25 1.83 -0.11
N LEU A 52 -3.05 2.23 0.89
CA LEU A 52 -4.19 3.11 0.65
C LEU A 52 -3.73 4.50 0.20
N ALA A 53 -2.63 5.02 0.76
CA ALA A 53 -2.03 6.27 0.33
C ALA A 53 -1.54 6.21 -1.13
N GLU A 54 -0.97 5.08 -1.56
CA GLU A 54 -0.64 4.86 -2.98
C GLU A 54 -1.89 4.93 -3.87
N ALA A 55 -2.97 4.25 -3.49
CA ALA A 55 -4.24 4.29 -4.24
C ALA A 55 -4.81 5.71 -4.32
N LYS A 56 -4.76 6.47 -3.21
CA LYS A 56 -5.20 7.87 -3.15
C LYS A 56 -4.35 8.77 -4.05
N ALA A 57 -3.03 8.56 -4.06
CA ALA A 57 -2.13 9.32 -4.93
C ALA A 57 -2.44 9.05 -6.41
N LEU A 58 -2.67 7.79 -6.79
CA LEU A 58 -3.06 7.43 -8.15
C LEU A 58 -4.41 8.07 -8.53
N ALA A 59 -5.43 7.96 -7.67
CA ALA A 59 -6.73 8.59 -7.90
C ALA A 59 -6.64 10.13 -8.00
N GLY A 60 -5.81 10.78 -7.18
CA GLY A 60 -5.56 12.22 -7.24
C GLY A 60 -4.86 12.67 -8.52
N SER A 61 -3.90 11.88 -9.01
CA SER A 61 -3.23 12.13 -10.30
C SER A 61 -4.21 12.00 -11.48
N ALA A 62 -5.12 11.01 -11.42
CA ALA A 62 -6.18 10.82 -12.38
C ALA A 62 -7.19 11.97 -12.35
N MET A 63 -7.64 12.40 -11.16
CA MET A 63 -8.55 13.53 -11.01
C MET A 63 -7.96 14.81 -11.61
N THR A 64 -6.67 15.06 -11.36
CA THR A 64 -5.96 16.25 -11.90
C THR A 64 -5.82 16.18 -13.43
N SER A 65 -5.55 15.00 -13.99
CA SER A 65 -5.43 14.82 -15.44
C SER A 65 -6.78 14.91 -16.14
N LEU A 66 -7.82 14.34 -15.54
CA LEU A 66 -9.20 14.38 -16.05
C LEU A 66 -9.81 15.77 -15.92
N SER A 67 -9.56 16.49 -14.83
CA SER A 67 -10.01 17.88 -14.66
C SER A 67 -9.41 18.79 -15.73
N GLY A 68 -8.12 18.65 -16.04
CA GLY A 68 -7.49 19.34 -17.16
C GLY A 68 -8.10 18.95 -18.52
N CYS A 69 -8.44 17.68 -18.72
CA CYS A 69 -9.10 17.23 -19.95
C CYS A 69 -10.49 17.85 -20.13
N VAL A 70 -11.34 17.82 -19.10
CA VAL A 70 -12.70 18.37 -19.20
C VAL A 70 -12.70 19.90 -19.28
N GLN A 71 -11.69 20.58 -18.72
CA GLN A 71 -11.49 22.02 -18.90
C GLN A 71 -11.28 22.40 -20.36
N VAL A 72 -10.55 21.57 -21.12
CA VAL A 72 -10.35 21.79 -22.57
C VAL A 72 -11.63 21.50 -23.36
N LYS A 73 -12.42 20.50 -22.96
CA LYS A 73 -13.66 20.13 -23.66
C LYS A 73 -14.84 21.05 -23.37
N GLY A 74 -14.87 21.70 -22.20
CA GLY A 74 -15.96 22.59 -21.79
C GLY A 74 -17.23 21.85 -21.35
N THR A 75 -18.36 22.56 -21.31
CA THR A 75 -19.66 22.04 -20.85
C THR A 75 -20.14 20.89 -21.75
N GLY A 76 -20.53 19.77 -21.14
CA GLY A 76 -20.86 18.53 -21.86
C GLY A 76 -19.64 17.71 -22.26
N GLY A 77 -18.43 18.20 -21.99
CA GLY A 77 -17.19 17.48 -22.16
C GLY A 77 -17.13 16.26 -21.25
N ASN A 78 -16.92 15.09 -21.86
CA ASN A 78 -16.67 13.84 -21.16
C ASN A 78 -15.22 13.42 -21.35
N CYS A 79 -14.51 13.15 -20.26
CA CYS A 79 -13.14 12.63 -20.31
C CYS A 79 -13.06 11.26 -19.65
N VAL A 80 -12.40 10.33 -20.32
CA VAL A 80 -12.26 8.93 -19.88
C VAL A 80 -10.80 8.54 -19.68
N VAL A 81 -10.58 7.43 -18.97
CA VAL A 81 -9.24 6.89 -18.63
C VAL A 81 -8.31 6.77 -19.84
N SER A 82 -8.83 6.39 -21.01
CA SER A 82 -8.03 6.20 -22.21
C SER A 82 -7.41 7.50 -22.75
N GLU A 83 -7.94 8.66 -22.37
CA GLU A 83 -7.41 9.97 -22.76
C GLU A 83 -6.29 10.46 -21.84
N VAL A 84 -6.20 9.89 -20.63
CA VAL A 84 -5.26 10.32 -19.60
C VAL A 84 -4.24 9.25 -19.22
N GLN A 85 -4.44 7.98 -19.60
CA GLN A 85 -3.64 6.80 -19.21
C GLN A 85 -2.12 7.04 -19.21
N GLN A 86 -1.56 7.61 -20.28
CA GLN A 86 -0.11 7.86 -20.42
C GLN A 86 0.38 8.94 -19.44
N ARG A 87 -0.45 9.93 -19.11
CA ARG A 87 -0.11 11.03 -18.19
C ARG A 87 -0.07 10.58 -16.74
N ILE A 88 -0.78 9.49 -16.41
CA ILE A 88 -0.89 8.93 -15.07
C ILE A 88 -0.14 7.60 -14.89
N GLY A 89 0.66 7.20 -15.88
CA GLY A 89 1.53 6.02 -15.78
C GLY A 89 0.79 4.69 -15.87
N LEU A 90 -0.33 4.64 -16.61
CA LEU A 90 -1.05 3.42 -16.91
C LEU A 90 -0.70 2.90 -18.31
N ASP A 91 -0.79 1.58 -18.46
CA ASP A 91 -0.78 0.89 -19.74
C ASP A 91 -2.16 0.91 -20.42
N THR A 92 -2.24 0.27 -21.59
CA THR A 92 -3.48 0.19 -22.38
C THR A 92 -4.58 -0.68 -21.75
N ALA A 93 -4.26 -1.45 -20.71
CA ALA A 93 -5.23 -2.20 -19.90
C ALA A 93 -5.69 -1.41 -18.67
N ASN A 94 -5.33 -0.12 -18.59
CA ASN A 94 -5.56 0.77 -17.44
C ASN A 94 -4.89 0.25 -16.16
N THR A 95 -3.77 -0.44 -16.28
CA THR A 95 -2.99 -0.94 -15.15
C THR A 95 -1.69 -0.17 -15.02
N THR A 96 -1.23 0.05 -13.79
CA THR A 96 0.10 0.62 -13.57
C THR A 96 1.14 -0.33 -14.15
N TYR A 97 2.24 0.21 -14.68
CA TYR A 97 3.32 -0.60 -15.26
C TYR A 97 3.95 -1.63 -14.30
N ASP A 98 3.77 -1.47 -12.99
CA ASP A 98 4.18 -2.44 -11.97
C ASP A 98 3.18 -3.60 -11.78
N GLY A 99 2.04 -3.57 -12.47
CA GLY A 99 0.97 -4.56 -12.43
C GLY A 99 0.20 -4.61 -11.11
N ARG A 100 0.36 -3.64 -10.21
CA ARG A 100 -0.25 -3.68 -8.87
C ARG A 100 -1.62 -3.04 -8.81
N TRP A 101 -1.83 -1.95 -9.54
CA TRP A 101 -3.05 -1.16 -9.51
C TRP A 101 -3.73 -1.13 -10.87
N GLN A 102 -5.06 -1.19 -10.89
CA GLN A 102 -5.89 -1.07 -12.08
C GLN A 102 -6.94 0.02 -11.90
N MET A 103 -7.18 0.81 -12.93
CA MET A 103 -8.24 1.81 -12.99
C MET A 103 -9.33 1.35 -13.96
N SER A 104 -10.28 0.57 -13.45
CA SER A 104 -11.37 0.02 -14.28
C SER A 104 -12.30 1.11 -14.80
N THR A 105 -12.51 2.17 -14.03
CA THR A 105 -13.39 3.28 -14.39
C THR A 105 -12.74 4.58 -13.98
N ALA A 106 -12.38 5.45 -14.92
CA ALA A 106 -12.04 6.83 -14.61
C ALA A 106 -12.73 7.73 -15.63
N GLN A 107 -13.77 8.41 -15.18
CA GLN A 107 -14.54 9.30 -16.03
C GLN A 107 -14.89 10.57 -15.26
N LEU A 108 -14.75 11.71 -15.92
CA LEU A 108 -15.21 13.00 -15.42
C LEU A 108 -15.98 13.71 -16.53
N THR A 109 -17.11 14.33 -16.16
CA THR A 109 -17.97 15.04 -17.09
C THR A 109 -18.35 16.39 -16.48
N VAL A 110 -18.40 17.44 -17.30
CA VAL A 110 -18.97 18.73 -16.89
C VAL A 110 -20.45 18.74 -17.25
N SER A 111 -21.32 18.82 -16.25
CA SER A 111 -22.78 18.77 -16.45
C SER A 111 -23.51 19.69 -15.46
N GLY A 112 -24.78 19.98 -15.76
CA GLY A 112 -25.64 20.83 -14.93
C GLY A 112 -25.57 22.33 -15.23
N THR A 113 -26.49 23.07 -14.59
CA THR A 113 -26.60 24.53 -14.63
C THR A 113 -26.82 25.04 -13.20
N PRO A 114 -25.82 25.64 -12.52
CA PRO A 114 -24.46 25.95 -13.00
C PRO A 114 -23.61 24.71 -13.31
N PRO A 115 -22.61 24.82 -14.21
CA PRO A 115 -21.78 23.69 -14.62
C PRO A 115 -20.93 23.19 -13.46
N GLY A 116 -21.03 21.89 -13.15
CA GLY A 116 -20.24 21.22 -12.14
C GLY A 116 -19.61 19.93 -12.66
N LEU A 117 -18.59 19.46 -11.94
CA LEU A 117 -17.90 18.22 -12.24
C LEU A 117 -18.64 17.05 -11.63
N THR A 118 -19.00 16.07 -12.46
CA THR A 118 -19.60 14.82 -12.01
C THR A 118 -18.85 13.65 -12.61
N GLY A 119 -18.58 12.61 -11.83
CA GLY A 119 -17.85 11.47 -12.35
C GLY A 119 -17.42 10.48 -11.28
N THR A 120 -16.75 9.43 -11.73
CA THR A 120 -16.23 8.40 -10.83
C THR A 120 -14.88 7.94 -11.32
N ILE A 121 -13.96 7.80 -10.36
CA ILE A 121 -12.61 7.28 -10.56
C ILE A 121 -12.43 6.12 -9.60
N THR A 122 -12.14 4.93 -10.12
CA THR A 122 -11.93 3.73 -9.34
C THR A 122 -10.50 3.26 -9.50
N VAL A 123 -9.94 2.77 -8.40
CA VAL A 123 -8.62 2.17 -8.31
C VAL A 123 -8.79 0.83 -7.60
N SER A 124 -8.27 -0.24 -8.18
CA SER A 124 -8.35 -1.60 -7.66
C SER A 124 -6.94 -2.17 -7.56
N GLY A 125 -6.61 -2.75 -6.40
CA GLY A 125 -5.37 -3.48 -6.21
C GLY A 125 -5.52 -4.92 -6.72
N ILE A 126 -4.85 -5.20 -7.85
CA ILE A 126 -4.95 -6.47 -8.58
C ILE A 126 -3.71 -7.36 -8.39
N GLY A 127 -2.62 -6.83 -7.83
CA GLY A 127 -1.35 -7.55 -7.73
C GLY A 127 -0.50 -7.15 -6.53
N GLY A 128 0.42 -8.04 -6.15
CA GLY A 128 1.41 -7.81 -5.11
C GLY A 128 0.81 -7.46 -3.75
N ASN A 129 1.34 -6.43 -3.10
CA ASN A 129 0.85 -5.97 -1.80
C ASN A 129 -0.45 -5.14 -1.90
N ALA A 130 -0.91 -4.78 -3.11
CA ALA A 130 -2.12 -3.96 -3.29
C ALA A 130 -3.40 -4.83 -3.28
N THR A 131 -3.26 -6.14 -3.44
CA THR A 131 -4.39 -7.08 -3.54
C THR A 131 -5.37 -6.94 -2.40
N GLY A 132 -6.66 -6.90 -2.75
CA GLY A 132 -7.74 -6.81 -1.76
C GLY A 132 -7.96 -5.41 -1.21
N ILE A 133 -7.38 -4.38 -1.82
CA ILE A 133 -7.68 -2.97 -1.53
C ILE A 133 -8.27 -2.33 -2.77
N SER A 134 -9.28 -1.51 -2.61
CA SER A 134 -9.86 -0.71 -3.66
C SER A 134 -10.34 0.64 -3.15
N LEU A 135 -10.46 1.59 -4.07
CA LEU A 135 -10.83 2.96 -3.80
C LEU A 135 -11.72 3.47 -4.93
N ALA A 136 -12.75 4.22 -4.56
CA ALA A 136 -13.61 4.94 -5.47
C ALA A 136 -13.68 6.41 -5.03
N MET A 137 -13.44 7.30 -5.98
CA MET A 137 -13.60 8.74 -5.84
C MET A 137 -14.80 9.15 -6.67
N PHE A 138 -15.76 9.79 -6.02
CA PHE A 138 -16.96 10.31 -6.67
C PHE A 138 -16.85 11.83 -6.70
N ALA A 139 -16.85 12.38 -7.91
CA ALA A 139 -16.97 13.81 -8.12
C ALA A 139 -18.44 14.15 -8.24
N GLU A 140 -18.87 15.15 -7.48
CA GLU A 140 -20.21 15.72 -7.46
C GLU A 140 -20.09 17.24 -7.63
N THR A 141 -21.19 17.88 -8.03
CA THR A 141 -21.20 19.34 -8.25
C THR A 141 -20.88 20.14 -6.98
N THR A 142 -21.10 19.54 -5.81
CA THR A 142 -20.86 20.12 -4.49
C THR A 142 -19.50 19.77 -3.89
N GLY A 143 -18.75 18.84 -4.49
CA GLY A 143 -17.46 18.41 -3.96
C GLY A 143 -17.04 17.02 -4.42
N VAL A 144 -16.14 16.41 -3.64
CA VAL A 144 -15.63 15.07 -3.93
C VAL A 144 -15.76 14.22 -2.67
N SER A 145 -16.25 12.99 -2.83
CA SER A 145 -16.22 11.97 -1.77
C SER A 145 -15.29 10.83 -2.15
N LEU A 146 -14.41 10.43 -1.23
CA LEU A 146 -13.59 9.23 -1.35
C LEU A 146 -14.19 8.09 -0.52
N ARG A 147 -14.30 6.91 -1.11
CA ARG A 147 -14.69 5.65 -0.47
C ARG A 147 -13.62 4.61 -0.73
N CYS A 148 -13.37 3.72 0.23
CA CYS A 148 -12.46 2.60 0.01
C CYS A 148 -12.95 1.33 0.66
N ASP A 149 -12.37 0.22 0.20
CA ASP A 149 -12.50 -1.09 0.81
C ASP A 149 -11.08 -1.67 0.95
N VAL A 150 -10.71 -2.09 2.16
CA VAL A 150 -9.39 -2.68 2.46
C VAL A 150 -9.45 -4.21 2.56
N THR A 151 -10.58 -4.79 2.17
CA THR A 151 -10.89 -6.22 2.19
C THR A 151 -11.34 -6.76 0.84
N SER A 152 -11.66 -5.89 -0.12
CA SER A 152 -12.05 -6.27 -1.47
C SER A 152 -11.32 -5.44 -2.52
N ALA A 153 -10.95 -6.11 -3.61
CA ALA A 153 -10.45 -5.45 -4.82
C ALA A 153 -11.58 -4.81 -5.64
N THR A 154 -12.84 -5.05 -5.28
CA THR A 154 -14.02 -4.47 -5.94
C THR A 154 -14.27 -3.06 -5.42
N PRO A 155 -14.09 -2.01 -6.24
CA PRO A 155 -14.27 -0.64 -5.80
C PRO A 155 -15.70 -0.38 -5.28
N PRO A 156 -15.86 0.47 -4.25
CA PRO A 156 -17.18 0.88 -3.78
C PRO A 156 -18.06 1.41 -4.92
N ALA A 157 -19.30 0.96 -4.98
CA ALA A 157 -20.22 1.29 -6.08
C ALA A 157 -20.89 2.67 -5.95
N SER A 158 -20.90 3.26 -4.75
CA SER A 158 -21.55 4.52 -4.46
C SER A 158 -20.86 5.28 -3.33
N THR A 159 -21.23 6.54 -3.13
CA THR A 159 -20.78 7.43 -2.05
C THR A 159 -21.16 6.94 -0.65
N SER A 160 -22.06 5.97 -0.55
CA SER A 160 -22.50 5.31 0.69
C SER A 160 -21.90 3.91 0.89
N SER A 161 -21.17 3.39 -0.10
CA SER A 161 -20.55 2.07 -0.04
C SER A 161 -19.12 2.15 0.52
N GLY A 162 -18.71 1.15 1.30
CA GLY A 162 -17.35 1.08 1.86
C GLY A 162 -17.10 2.07 3.00
N ILE A 163 -15.82 2.30 3.28
CA ILE A 163 -15.34 3.15 4.39
C ILE A 163 -14.97 4.53 3.85
N SER A 164 -15.19 5.58 4.65
CA SER A 164 -14.69 6.92 4.35
C SER A 164 -13.16 6.94 4.39
N CYS A 165 -12.57 7.36 3.28
CA CYS A 165 -11.18 7.77 3.19
C CYS A 165 -11.12 9.11 2.46
#